data_AF-A0A7Y5FQT2-F1
#
_entry.id   AF-A0A7Y5FQT2-F1
#
_cell.length_a   1.000
_cell.length_b   1.000
_cell.length_c   1.000
_cell.angle_alpha   90.00
_cell.angle_beta   90.00
_cell.angle_gamma   90.00
#
_symmetry.space_group_name_H-M   'P 1'
#
loop_
_entity.id
_entity.type
_entity.pdbx_description
1 polymer ?
#
loop_
_entity_poly.entity_id
_entity_poly.type
_entity_poly.pdbx_seq_one_letter_code
_entity_poly.pdbx_strand_id
1 'polypeptide(L)'
;MKKFIGKDEATSLLTGLGEEFVIVKNPVYVHPEFELYPLAPKLTGFIPGIKGIVMDMDGTTTTTEELCLHSLEYMVRRVSGKYDKNVWHGLDHVRDFPNVIGNSTTKHIEYLIKTYHDIIIPELVFKSFIRTAKWTIQRGEDKSRKEEVESDLKAFGLYNEFCSRILPVESEDIFDDSAASHEVDLFYSDLGGNTDFSEFKNVVRAAITIYYQRYHYILKLINENRIEGRKEEFVVDPGKELIEPMNGTAFFLAMVKGLLPAKSDEITRNFIKKYYPDLNDIRLDEAAEKTENLIKYFRENPVKVAVVTSSIRYEAEIVLREVFRHIHREVSGWECTESEKKKLNESFGSFSNYYDAVITATDSSEIRLKPHRDLYSIALHRIDIPKKDFDKVIGFEDSESGTIAIRAAGIGCCVAVPFAQTSGHDLNAASYIAKGGLPQVVVEKSLFLNS
;
A
#
# COMPACT_ATOMS: atom_id res chain seq x y z
N MET A 1 4.21 -14.71 36.29
CA MET A 1 2.78 -14.42 36.03
C MET A 1 2.06 -15.75 35.87
N LYS A 2 0.83 -15.92 36.40
CA LYS A 2 0.05 -17.15 36.17
C LYS A 2 -0.27 -17.27 34.68
N LYS A 3 -0.14 -18.48 34.12
CA LYS A 3 -0.39 -18.74 32.69
C LYS A 3 -1.89 -18.79 32.35
N PHE A 4 -2.71 -19.27 33.30
CA PHE A 4 -4.16 -19.34 33.18
C PHE A 4 -4.77 -18.48 34.28
N ILE A 5 -5.66 -17.57 33.89
CA ILE A 5 -6.27 -16.56 34.77
C ILE A 5 -7.79 -16.58 34.59
N GLY A 6 -8.52 -16.18 35.63
CA GLY A 6 -9.97 -16.00 35.55
C GLY A 6 -10.38 -14.69 34.87
N LYS A 7 -11.68 -14.53 34.65
CA LYS A 7 -12.28 -13.33 34.01
C LYS A 7 -11.91 -12.03 34.73
N ASP A 8 -11.97 -12.01 36.06
CA ASP A 8 -11.74 -10.78 36.83
C ASP A 8 -10.26 -10.35 36.78
N GLU A 9 -9.34 -11.31 36.88
CA GLU A 9 -7.90 -11.07 36.73
C GLU A 9 -7.56 -10.62 35.30
N ALA A 10 -8.17 -11.23 34.28
CA ALA A 10 -8.01 -10.80 32.89
C ALA A 10 -8.51 -9.37 32.67
N THR A 11 -9.66 -9.02 33.24
CA THR A 11 -10.22 -7.66 33.16
C THR A 11 -9.28 -6.65 33.79
N SER A 12 -8.77 -6.94 35.00
CA SER A 12 -7.82 -6.06 35.70
C SER A 12 -6.50 -5.87 34.92
N LEU A 13 -5.97 -6.94 34.30
CA LEU A 13 -4.78 -6.84 33.46
C LEU A 13 -5.04 -6.02 32.22
N LEU A 14 -6.16 -6.24 31.53
CA LEU A 14 -6.54 -5.49 30.34
C LEU A 14 -6.68 -4.01 30.66
N THR A 15 -7.40 -3.63 31.72
CA THR A 15 -7.54 -2.22 32.13
C THR A 15 -6.21 -1.55 32.46
N GLY A 16 -5.19 -2.32 32.86
CA GLY A 16 -3.86 -1.79 33.13
C GLY A 16 -2.98 -1.58 31.89
N LEU A 17 -3.43 -1.98 30.69
CA LEU A 17 -2.64 -1.87 29.45
C LEU A 17 -2.72 -0.48 28.79
N GLY A 18 -3.76 0.30 29.07
CA GLY A 18 -3.95 1.63 28.48
C GLY A 18 -5.36 2.17 28.69
N GLU A 19 -5.57 3.41 28.27
CA GLU A 19 -6.87 4.11 28.38
C GLU A 19 -7.74 3.94 27.12
N GLU A 20 -7.11 3.66 25.98
CA GLU A 20 -7.76 3.54 24.68
C GLU A 20 -7.55 2.13 24.11
N PHE A 21 -8.63 1.53 23.61
CA PHE A 21 -8.61 0.21 22.98
C PHE A 21 -9.35 0.26 21.65
N VAL A 22 -8.89 -0.57 20.71
CA VAL A 22 -9.59 -0.82 19.45
C VAL A 22 -10.03 -2.28 19.38
N ILE A 23 -11.19 -2.49 18.76
CA ILE A 23 -11.72 -3.81 18.43
C ILE A 23 -11.33 -4.14 17.00
N VAL A 24 -10.53 -5.19 16.80
CA VAL A 24 -10.17 -5.69 15.47
C VAL A 24 -10.91 -6.99 15.22
N LYS A 25 -11.80 -7.01 14.21
CA LYS A 25 -12.51 -8.22 13.82
C LYS A 25 -11.58 -9.20 13.10
N ASN A 26 -11.64 -10.45 13.51
CA ASN A 26 -10.93 -11.55 12.88
C ASN A 26 -11.75 -12.14 11.72
N PRO A 27 -11.10 -12.81 10.75
CA PRO A 27 -11.78 -13.65 9.77
C PRO A 27 -12.62 -14.75 10.46
N VAL A 28 -13.71 -15.17 9.82
CA VAL A 28 -14.69 -16.12 10.40
C VAL A 28 -14.13 -17.47 10.84
N TYR A 29 -12.95 -17.85 10.34
CA TYR A 29 -12.26 -19.10 10.68
C TYR A 29 -11.25 -18.96 11.83
N VAL A 30 -11.11 -17.76 12.41
CA VAL A 30 -10.20 -17.47 13.53
C VAL A 30 -11.02 -17.27 14.81
N HIS A 31 -10.59 -17.91 15.90
CA HIS A 31 -11.16 -17.72 17.24
C HIS A 31 -10.19 -16.92 18.12
N PRO A 32 -10.65 -15.89 18.86
CA PRO A 32 -12.04 -15.38 18.96
C PRO A 32 -12.47 -14.48 17.78
N GLU A 33 -13.75 -14.10 17.73
CA GLU A 33 -14.34 -13.24 16.68
C GLU A 33 -13.63 -11.89 16.52
N PHE A 34 -13.06 -11.36 17.60
CA PHE A 34 -12.31 -10.12 17.59
C PHE A 34 -11.17 -10.15 18.60
N GLU A 35 -10.17 -9.30 18.36
CA GLU A 35 -9.09 -9.02 19.28
C GLU A 35 -9.19 -7.58 19.81
N LEU A 36 -8.82 -7.39 21.07
CA LEU A 36 -8.73 -6.09 21.71
C LEU A 36 -7.26 -5.66 21.75
N TYR A 37 -6.97 -4.51 21.17
CA TYR A 37 -5.63 -3.93 21.18
C TYR A 37 -5.60 -2.67 22.05
N PRO A 38 -4.76 -2.59 23.09
CA PRO A 38 -4.46 -1.31 23.72
C PRO A 38 -3.70 -0.45 22.72
N LEU A 39 -4.10 0.82 22.60
CA LEU A 39 -3.39 1.80 21.80
C LEU A 39 -2.39 2.55 22.68
N ALA A 40 -1.19 2.82 22.16
CA ALA A 40 -0.23 3.72 22.83
C ALA A 40 -0.89 5.06 23.14
N PRO A 41 -0.52 5.84 24.17
CA PRO A 41 -1.05 7.20 24.35
C PRO A 41 -0.70 8.11 23.15
N LYS A 42 -1.58 9.04 22.77
CA LYS A 42 -1.30 10.00 21.68
C LYS A 42 -0.18 10.93 22.10
N LEU A 43 0.91 10.92 21.35
CA LEU A 43 2.00 11.86 21.57
C LEU A 43 1.70 13.14 20.79
N THR A 44 1.12 14.11 21.50
CA THR A 44 0.75 15.43 21.01
C THR A 44 1.70 16.48 21.60
N GLY A 45 2.90 16.57 21.04
CA GLY A 45 3.90 17.56 21.40
C GLY A 45 5.23 17.29 20.73
N PHE A 46 6.30 17.86 21.29
CA PHE A 46 7.65 17.65 20.80
C PHE A 46 8.17 16.25 21.11
N ILE A 47 8.95 15.69 20.19
CA ILE A 47 9.53 14.35 20.28
C ILE A 47 11.04 14.48 20.39
N PRO A 48 11.62 14.49 21.60
CA PRO A 48 13.05 14.67 21.77
C PRO A 48 13.81 13.43 21.31
N GLY A 49 14.75 13.61 20.37
CA GLY A 49 15.69 12.56 20.00
C GLY A 49 15.08 11.45 19.17
N ILE A 50 14.42 11.79 18.06
CA ILE A 50 13.81 10.82 17.13
C ILE A 50 14.85 9.73 16.80
N LYS A 51 14.45 8.47 16.95
CA LYS A 51 15.30 7.29 16.71
C LYS A 51 14.92 6.52 15.46
N GLY A 52 13.63 6.55 15.12
CA GLY A 52 13.10 5.77 14.02
C GLY A 52 11.91 6.43 13.34
N ILE A 53 11.75 6.13 12.06
CA ILE A 53 10.58 6.46 11.27
C ILE A 53 10.08 5.17 10.64
N VAL A 54 8.79 4.90 10.75
CA VAL A 54 8.12 3.82 10.03
C VAL A 54 7.05 4.42 9.14
N MET A 55 6.97 3.99 7.90
CA MET A 55 6.06 4.59 6.91
C MET A 55 5.29 3.49 6.20
N ASP A 56 4.00 3.73 5.92
CA ASP A 56 3.33 2.95 4.89
C ASP A 56 4.01 3.14 3.53
N MET A 57 3.88 2.16 2.65
CA MET A 57 4.31 2.28 1.26
C MET A 57 3.26 3.02 0.45
N ASP A 58 2.15 2.36 0.20
CA ASP A 58 1.01 2.81 -0.59
C ASP A 58 0.40 4.06 0.08
N GLY A 59 0.02 5.09 -0.68
CA GLY A 59 -0.66 6.28 -0.17
C GLY A 59 0.17 7.24 0.69
N THR A 60 1.32 6.78 1.18
CA THR A 60 2.23 7.53 2.05
C THR A 60 3.57 7.83 1.38
N THR A 61 4.19 6.85 0.72
CA THR A 61 5.45 7.02 -0.03
C THR A 61 5.30 6.92 -1.54
N THR A 62 4.22 6.31 -2.04
CA THR A 62 3.98 6.10 -3.48
C THR A 62 2.49 6.11 -3.87
N THR A 63 2.21 6.31 -5.16
CA THR A 63 0.85 6.45 -5.75
C THR A 63 0.24 5.17 -6.35
N THR A 64 0.45 4.01 -5.71
CA THR A 64 0.02 2.69 -6.24
C THR A 64 -1.49 2.49 -6.32
N GLU A 65 -2.29 3.34 -5.68
CA GLU A 65 -3.74 3.20 -5.61
C GLU A 65 -4.45 3.31 -6.95
N GLU A 66 -3.91 4.10 -7.89
CA GLU A 66 -4.49 4.19 -9.23
C GLU A 66 -4.41 2.83 -9.96
N LEU A 67 -3.34 2.06 -9.74
CA LEU A 67 -3.20 0.70 -10.29
C LEU A 67 -4.19 -0.27 -9.66
N CYS A 68 -4.40 -0.15 -8.35
CA CYS A 68 -5.39 -0.94 -7.62
C CYS A 68 -6.81 -0.63 -8.13
N LEU A 69 -7.17 0.66 -8.21
CA LEU A 69 -8.47 1.11 -8.72
C LEU A 69 -8.71 0.66 -10.16
N HIS A 70 -7.70 0.78 -11.03
CA HIS A 70 -7.76 0.26 -12.40
C HIS A 70 -8.06 -1.24 -12.42
N SER A 71 -7.34 -2.01 -11.60
CA SER A 71 -7.47 -3.47 -11.57
C SER A 71 -8.82 -3.91 -10.98
N LEU A 72 -9.35 -3.17 -10.00
CA LEU A 72 -10.69 -3.38 -9.43
C LEU A 72 -11.79 -3.06 -10.43
N GLU A 73 -11.72 -1.91 -11.10
CA GLU A 73 -12.67 -1.56 -12.16
C GLU A 73 -12.62 -2.59 -13.29
N TYR A 74 -11.41 -2.97 -13.73
CA TYR A 74 -11.20 -4.00 -14.73
C TYR A 74 -11.91 -5.30 -14.34
N MET A 75 -11.74 -5.76 -13.10
CA MET A 75 -12.44 -6.93 -12.58
C MET A 75 -13.96 -6.78 -12.70
N VAL A 76 -14.53 -5.64 -12.28
CA VAL A 76 -15.99 -5.39 -12.38
C VAL A 76 -16.45 -5.43 -13.84
N ARG A 77 -15.70 -4.83 -14.78
CA ARG A 77 -16.00 -4.91 -16.22
C ARG A 77 -15.97 -6.35 -16.73
N ARG A 78 -14.99 -7.14 -16.29
CA ARG A 78 -14.85 -8.55 -16.70
C ARG A 78 -16.03 -9.40 -16.25
N VAL A 79 -16.53 -9.21 -15.03
CA VAL A 79 -17.63 -10.02 -14.47
C VAL A 79 -19.03 -9.54 -14.86
N SER A 80 -19.16 -8.29 -15.34
CA SER A 80 -20.45 -7.69 -15.73
C SER A 80 -20.65 -7.53 -17.24
N GLY A 81 -19.57 -7.58 -18.03
CA GLY A 81 -19.59 -7.28 -19.47
C GLY A 81 -19.80 -5.79 -19.79
N LYS A 82 -19.75 -4.91 -18.78
CA LYS A 82 -19.95 -3.46 -18.94
C LYS A 82 -18.65 -2.77 -19.36
N TYR A 83 -18.22 -3.00 -20.60
CA TYR A 83 -16.97 -2.43 -21.13
C TYR A 83 -17.12 -0.97 -21.60
N ASP A 84 -18.30 -0.61 -22.12
CA ASP A 84 -18.55 0.74 -22.64
C ASP A 84 -18.78 1.74 -21.49
N LYS A 85 -17.97 2.81 -21.47
CA LYS A 85 -18.08 3.92 -20.51
C LYS A 85 -19.41 4.67 -20.57
N ASN A 86 -20.13 4.60 -21.69
CA ASN A 86 -21.48 5.15 -21.81
C ASN A 86 -22.55 4.29 -21.15
N VAL A 87 -22.27 2.99 -20.96
CA VAL A 87 -23.18 2.04 -20.31
C VAL A 87 -22.87 1.92 -18.82
N TRP A 88 -21.59 1.97 -18.45
CA TRP A 88 -21.15 2.04 -17.06
C TRP A 88 -19.91 2.93 -16.94
N HIS A 89 -20.06 4.05 -16.23
CA HIS A 89 -19.04 5.09 -16.09
C HIS A 89 -17.79 4.63 -15.32
N GLY A 90 -17.85 3.51 -14.60
CA GLY A 90 -16.76 3.01 -13.76
C GLY A 90 -17.10 3.12 -12.28
N LEU A 91 -16.07 2.99 -11.45
CA LEU A 91 -16.20 3.13 -9.99
C LEU A 91 -16.57 4.56 -9.61
N ASP A 92 -17.49 4.73 -8.66
CA ASP A 92 -17.90 6.04 -8.16
C ASP A 92 -16.90 6.56 -7.13
N HIS A 93 -16.35 7.76 -7.37
CA HIS A 93 -15.31 8.33 -6.50
C HIS A 93 -15.80 8.66 -5.09
N VAL A 94 -17.08 9.01 -4.91
CA VAL A 94 -17.62 9.42 -3.61
C VAL A 94 -18.12 8.21 -2.84
N ARG A 95 -18.77 7.27 -3.53
CA ARG A 95 -19.37 6.08 -2.92
C ARG A 95 -18.38 4.93 -2.78
N ASP A 96 -17.61 4.62 -3.84
CA ASP A 96 -16.84 3.39 -3.89
C ASP A 96 -15.42 3.56 -3.33
N PHE A 97 -14.70 4.63 -3.66
CA PHE A 97 -13.29 4.80 -3.28
C PHE A 97 -13.02 4.65 -1.77
N PRO A 98 -13.84 5.21 -0.86
CA PRO A 98 -13.64 5.02 0.58
C PRO A 98 -13.74 3.57 1.05
N ASN A 99 -14.33 2.68 0.25
CA ASN A 99 -14.53 1.27 0.56
C ASN A 99 -13.55 0.35 -0.17
N VAL A 100 -12.80 0.88 -1.16
CA VAL A 100 -11.90 0.10 -2.02
C VAL A 100 -10.44 0.54 -1.96
N ILE A 101 -10.09 1.39 -0.99
CA ILE A 101 -8.72 1.85 -0.69
C ILE A 101 -8.45 1.74 0.82
N GLY A 102 -7.20 1.52 1.23
CA GLY A 102 -6.75 1.47 2.64
C GLY A 102 -7.35 0.36 3.52
N ASN A 103 -7.82 -0.71 2.89
CA ASN A 103 -8.30 -1.96 3.51
C ASN A 103 -7.72 -3.16 2.74
N SER A 104 -8.00 -4.40 3.17
CA SER A 104 -7.54 -5.57 2.42
C SER A 104 -8.27 -5.72 1.08
N THR A 105 -7.55 -6.23 0.05
CA THR A 105 -8.09 -6.51 -1.28
C THR A 105 -9.38 -7.34 -1.23
N THR A 106 -9.44 -8.33 -0.34
CA THR A 106 -10.63 -9.16 -0.14
C THR A 106 -11.86 -8.32 0.24
N LYS A 107 -11.72 -7.36 1.17
CA LYS A 107 -12.82 -6.47 1.56
C LYS A 107 -13.25 -5.55 0.42
N HIS A 108 -12.30 -5.04 -0.36
CA HIS A 108 -12.58 -4.21 -1.54
C HIS A 108 -13.45 -4.98 -2.53
N ILE A 109 -13.07 -6.22 -2.82
CA ILE A 109 -13.79 -7.09 -3.76
C ILE A 109 -15.15 -7.48 -3.19
N GLU A 110 -15.25 -7.87 -1.92
CA GLU A 110 -16.54 -8.15 -1.26
C GLU A 110 -17.50 -6.95 -1.37
N TYR A 111 -17.00 -5.73 -1.13
CA TYR A 111 -17.78 -4.50 -1.29
C TYR A 111 -18.26 -4.33 -2.74
N LEU A 112 -17.38 -4.46 -3.73
CA LEU A 112 -17.72 -4.27 -5.13
C LEU A 112 -18.71 -5.33 -5.64
N ILE A 113 -18.47 -6.61 -5.31
CA ILE A 113 -19.38 -7.70 -5.70
C ILE A 113 -20.76 -7.51 -5.06
N LYS A 114 -20.82 -7.03 -3.82
CA LYS A 114 -22.09 -6.72 -3.16
C LYS A 114 -22.78 -5.51 -3.80
N THR A 115 -22.03 -4.45 -4.08
CA THR A 115 -22.55 -3.18 -4.61
C THR A 115 -23.05 -3.31 -6.05
N TYR A 116 -22.36 -4.12 -6.86
CA TYR A 116 -22.65 -4.32 -8.27
C TYR A 116 -23.30 -5.68 -8.57
N HIS A 117 -23.85 -6.34 -7.54
CA HIS A 117 -24.47 -7.68 -7.65
C HIS A 117 -25.40 -7.82 -8.85
N ASP A 118 -26.29 -6.85 -9.06
CA ASP A 118 -27.36 -6.94 -10.07
C ASP A 118 -26.87 -6.90 -11.52
N ILE A 119 -25.62 -6.51 -11.75
CA ILE A 119 -25.02 -6.47 -13.09
C ILE A 119 -24.01 -7.60 -13.34
N ILE A 120 -23.74 -8.44 -12.33
CA ILE A 120 -22.80 -9.56 -12.46
C ILE A 120 -23.44 -10.69 -13.26
N ILE A 121 -22.68 -11.25 -14.20
CA ILE A 121 -23.14 -12.32 -15.07
C ILE A 121 -22.33 -13.59 -14.74
N PRO A 122 -22.95 -14.66 -14.18
CA PRO A 122 -22.24 -15.87 -13.75
C PRO A 122 -21.37 -16.51 -14.84
N GLU A 123 -21.84 -16.52 -16.08
CA GLU A 123 -21.06 -16.97 -17.24
C GLU A 123 -19.76 -16.18 -17.41
N LEU A 124 -19.82 -14.86 -17.30
CA LEU A 124 -18.65 -13.99 -17.46
C LEU A 124 -17.68 -14.11 -16.29
N VAL A 125 -18.18 -14.38 -15.08
CA VAL A 125 -17.35 -14.73 -13.92
C VAL A 125 -16.55 -16.00 -14.22
N PHE A 126 -17.22 -17.08 -14.64
CA PHE A 126 -16.58 -18.35 -14.99
C PHE A 126 -15.52 -18.15 -16.08
N LYS A 127 -15.90 -17.54 -17.21
CA LYS A 127 -15.01 -17.37 -18.36
C LYS A 127 -13.80 -16.50 -18.01
N SER A 128 -14.01 -15.43 -17.24
CA SER A 128 -12.92 -14.56 -16.81
C SER A 128 -12.01 -15.26 -15.81
N PHE A 129 -12.56 -16.02 -14.86
CA PHE A 129 -11.79 -16.82 -13.92
C PHE A 129 -10.88 -17.81 -14.64
N ILE A 130 -11.40 -18.64 -15.56
CA ILE A 130 -10.58 -19.62 -16.29
C ILE A 130 -9.45 -18.95 -17.08
N ARG A 131 -9.74 -17.84 -17.78
CA ARG A 131 -8.70 -17.07 -18.49
C ARG A 131 -7.62 -16.58 -17.53
N THR A 132 -8.01 -15.97 -16.42
CA THR A 132 -7.05 -15.45 -15.45
C THR A 132 -6.27 -16.54 -14.74
N ALA A 133 -6.89 -17.67 -14.40
CA ALA A 133 -6.22 -18.82 -13.82
C ALA A 133 -5.16 -19.38 -14.76
N LYS A 134 -5.49 -19.48 -16.06
CA LYS A 134 -4.58 -19.89 -17.13
C LYS A 134 -3.34 -19.00 -17.18
N TRP A 135 -3.53 -17.67 -17.20
CA TRP A 135 -2.42 -16.73 -17.19
C TRP A 135 -1.60 -16.84 -15.91
N THR A 136 -2.22 -16.86 -14.74
CA THR A 136 -1.52 -16.86 -13.44
C THR A 136 -0.64 -18.09 -13.28
N ILE A 137 -1.15 -19.29 -13.60
CA ILE A 137 -0.37 -20.53 -13.49
C ILE A 137 0.81 -20.54 -14.47
N GLN A 138 0.59 -20.16 -15.73
CA GLN A 138 1.62 -20.28 -16.78
C GLN A 138 2.61 -19.12 -16.82
N ARG A 139 2.16 -17.89 -16.56
CA ARG A 139 2.92 -16.65 -16.78
C ARG A 139 3.14 -15.81 -15.52
N GLY A 140 2.34 -16.02 -14.47
CA GLY A 140 2.50 -15.34 -13.18
C GLY A 140 3.85 -15.63 -12.55
N GLU A 141 4.37 -14.67 -11.79
CA GLU A 141 5.70 -14.77 -11.15
C GLU A 141 5.60 -15.11 -9.66
N ASP A 142 4.53 -14.69 -8.98
CA ASP A 142 4.32 -15.04 -7.57
C ASP A 142 3.85 -16.49 -7.41
N LYS A 143 4.68 -17.29 -6.74
CA LYS A 143 4.40 -18.70 -6.48
C LYS A 143 3.19 -18.88 -5.56
N SER A 144 3.03 -18.04 -4.54
CA SER A 144 1.93 -18.15 -3.59
C SER A 144 0.59 -17.95 -4.29
N ARG A 145 0.51 -16.94 -5.19
CA ARG A 145 -0.66 -16.72 -6.02
C ARG A 145 -0.99 -17.91 -6.92
N LYS A 146 0.00 -18.61 -7.47
CA LYS A 146 -0.25 -19.84 -8.25
C LYS A 146 -0.89 -20.92 -7.37
N GLU A 147 -0.34 -21.15 -6.18
CA GLU A 147 -0.86 -22.14 -5.23
C GLU A 147 -2.30 -21.80 -4.80
N GLU A 148 -2.61 -20.52 -4.61
CA GLU A 148 -3.97 -20.05 -4.32
C GLU A 148 -4.93 -20.30 -5.49
N VAL A 149 -4.54 -19.97 -6.73
CA VAL A 149 -5.36 -20.23 -7.92
C VAL A 149 -5.60 -21.74 -8.13
N GLU A 150 -4.60 -22.58 -7.88
CA GLU A 150 -4.78 -24.03 -7.90
C GLU A 150 -5.76 -24.50 -6.82
N SER A 151 -5.71 -23.89 -5.63
CA SER A 151 -6.67 -24.16 -4.55
C SER A 151 -8.09 -23.74 -4.94
N ASP A 152 -8.25 -22.59 -5.60
CA ASP A 152 -9.53 -22.11 -6.11
C ASP A 152 -10.09 -23.05 -7.20
N LEU A 153 -9.25 -23.47 -8.14
CA LEU A 153 -9.62 -24.48 -9.16
C LEU A 153 -10.08 -25.79 -8.51
N LYS A 154 -9.44 -26.23 -7.43
CA LYS A 154 -9.85 -27.43 -6.67
C LYS A 154 -11.17 -27.20 -5.95
N ALA A 155 -11.36 -26.03 -5.32
CA ALA A 155 -12.58 -25.66 -4.63
C ALA A 155 -13.80 -25.62 -5.58
N PHE A 156 -13.58 -25.22 -6.83
CA PHE A 156 -14.61 -25.24 -7.87
C PHE A 156 -14.79 -26.58 -8.59
N GLY A 157 -13.96 -27.59 -8.26
CA GLY A 157 -13.99 -28.90 -8.94
C GLY A 157 -13.50 -28.86 -10.40
N LEU A 158 -12.75 -27.83 -10.78
CA LEU A 158 -12.29 -27.58 -12.16
C LEU A 158 -10.84 -28.02 -12.40
N TYR A 159 -10.07 -28.28 -11.34
CA TYR A 159 -8.62 -28.51 -11.41
C TYR A 159 -8.19 -29.60 -12.40
N ASN A 160 -8.80 -30.78 -12.35
CA ASN A 160 -8.39 -31.91 -13.19
C ASN A 160 -8.61 -31.63 -14.68
N GLU A 161 -9.79 -31.11 -15.03
CA GLU A 161 -10.12 -30.74 -16.41
C GLU A 161 -9.29 -29.56 -16.89
N PHE A 162 -8.99 -28.62 -16.00
CA PHE A 162 -8.13 -27.49 -16.31
C PHE A 162 -6.73 -27.97 -16.67
N CYS A 163 -6.11 -28.81 -15.83
CA CYS A 163 -4.77 -29.33 -16.10
C CYS A 163 -4.69 -30.22 -17.36
N SER A 164 -5.76 -30.94 -17.71
CA SER A 164 -5.75 -31.83 -18.87
C SER A 164 -6.00 -31.11 -20.21
N ARG A 165 -6.68 -29.95 -20.19
CA ARG A 165 -7.13 -29.25 -21.40
C ARG A 165 -6.41 -27.94 -21.69
N ILE A 166 -5.73 -27.36 -20.70
CA ILE A 166 -5.18 -26.02 -20.83
C ILE A 166 -4.10 -25.95 -21.92
N LEU A 167 -4.35 -25.12 -22.94
CA LEU A 167 -3.34 -24.84 -23.96
C LEU A 167 -2.31 -23.82 -23.44
N PRO A 168 -1.11 -23.74 -24.04
CA PRO A 168 -0.19 -22.65 -23.75
C PRO A 168 -0.82 -21.27 -23.99
N VAL A 169 -0.45 -20.30 -23.17
CA VAL A 169 -0.79 -18.89 -23.35
C VAL A 169 0.11 -18.31 -24.45
N GLU A 170 -0.45 -17.99 -25.61
CA GLU A 170 0.30 -17.43 -26.74
C GLU A 170 0.43 -15.90 -26.64
N SER A 171 -0.66 -15.20 -26.30
CA SER A 171 -0.65 -13.75 -26.04
C SER A 171 -0.19 -13.42 -24.63
N GLU A 172 0.48 -12.29 -24.44
CA GLU A 172 0.81 -11.81 -23.09
C GLU A 172 -0.37 -11.16 -22.36
N ASP A 173 -1.26 -10.46 -23.07
CA ASP A 173 -2.59 -10.12 -22.54
C ASP A 173 -3.55 -11.26 -22.88
N ILE A 174 -3.94 -12.02 -21.86
CA ILE A 174 -4.78 -13.21 -22.01
C ILE A 174 -6.17 -12.89 -22.57
N PHE A 175 -6.58 -11.63 -22.55
CA PHE A 175 -7.88 -11.19 -23.04
C PHE A 175 -7.86 -10.66 -24.47
N ASP A 176 -6.67 -10.48 -25.07
CA ASP A 176 -6.49 -10.24 -26.51
C ASP A 176 -6.28 -11.54 -27.31
N ASP A 177 -6.28 -12.69 -26.63
CA ASP A 177 -6.07 -14.00 -27.24
C ASP A 177 -7.40 -14.59 -27.77
N SER A 178 -7.59 -14.51 -29.09
CA SER A 178 -8.76 -15.07 -29.76
C SER A 178 -8.83 -16.60 -29.68
N ALA A 179 -7.69 -17.29 -29.61
CA ALA A 179 -7.65 -18.75 -29.49
C ALA A 179 -8.04 -19.19 -28.07
N ALA A 180 -7.56 -18.48 -27.05
CA ALA A 180 -7.98 -18.68 -25.66
C ALA A 180 -9.49 -18.40 -25.46
N SER A 181 -10.09 -17.54 -26.29
CA SER A 181 -11.52 -17.25 -26.20
C SER A 181 -12.38 -18.46 -26.57
N HIS A 182 -12.05 -19.16 -27.67
CA HIS A 182 -12.77 -20.37 -28.10
C HIS A 182 -12.60 -21.53 -27.12
N GLU A 183 -11.37 -21.75 -26.61
CA GLU A 183 -11.07 -22.77 -25.59
C GLU A 183 -11.93 -22.59 -24.33
N VAL A 184 -12.03 -21.34 -23.85
CA VAL A 184 -12.82 -21.00 -22.65
C VAL A 184 -14.32 -21.17 -22.88
N ASP A 185 -14.81 -20.89 -24.09
CA ASP A 185 -16.21 -21.12 -24.44
C ASP A 185 -16.55 -22.62 -24.43
N LEU A 186 -15.66 -23.48 -24.93
CA LEU A 186 -15.79 -24.93 -24.81
C LEU A 186 -15.76 -25.38 -23.35
N PHE A 187 -14.84 -24.83 -22.55
CA PHE A 187 -14.74 -25.13 -21.12
C PHE A 187 -16.02 -24.77 -20.36
N TYR A 188 -16.63 -23.63 -20.69
CA TYR A 188 -17.91 -23.22 -20.12
C TYR A 188 -19.07 -24.11 -20.59
N SER A 189 -19.10 -24.50 -21.86
CA SER A 189 -20.13 -25.42 -22.38
C SER A 189 -20.12 -26.77 -21.64
N ASP A 190 -18.93 -27.27 -21.30
CA ASP A 190 -18.77 -28.58 -20.68
C ASP A 190 -18.93 -28.54 -19.15
N LEU A 191 -18.46 -27.46 -18.50
CA LEU A 191 -18.25 -27.42 -17.04
C LEU A 191 -18.90 -26.21 -16.38
N GLY A 192 -19.52 -25.30 -17.13
CA GLY A 192 -20.11 -24.06 -16.61
C GLY A 192 -21.19 -24.29 -15.55
N GLY A 193 -21.89 -25.43 -15.61
CA GLY A 193 -22.88 -25.84 -14.62
C GLY A 193 -22.30 -26.50 -13.35
N ASN A 194 -20.99 -26.78 -13.29
CA ASN A 194 -20.37 -27.48 -12.16
C ASN A 194 -20.08 -26.55 -10.96
N THR A 195 -20.12 -25.24 -11.17
CA THR A 195 -19.85 -24.25 -10.12
C THR A 195 -20.96 -23.21 -10.10
N ASP A 196 -21.56 -23.00 -8.93
CA ASP A 196 -22.59 -21.99 -8.75
C ASP A 196 -21.96 -20.60 -8.54
N PHE A 197 -21.77 -19.88 -9.65
CA PHE A 197 -21.34 -18.48 -9.67
C PHE A 197 -22.50 -17.48 -9.42
N SER A 198 -23.65 -17.93 -8.90
CA SER A 198 -24.63 -17.06 -8.25
C SER A 198 -24.36 -16.89 -6.74
N GLU A 199 -23.57 -17.79 -6.14
CA GLU A 199 -23.20 -17.68 -4.73
C GLU A 199 -22.14 -16.59 -4.52
N PHE A 200 -22.44 -15.63 -3.62
CA PHE A 200 -21.55 -14.51 -3.28
C PHE A 200 -20.10 -14.93 -3.01
N LYS A 201 -19.89 -16.01 -2.24
CA LYS A 201 -18.54 -16.48 -1.89
C LYS A 201 -17.74 -16.98 -3.09
N ASN A 202 -18.39 -17.64 -4.05
CA ASN A 202 -17.74 -18.15 -5.25
C ASN A 202 -17.37 -17.00 -6.21
N VAL A 203 -18.25 -16.01 -6.33
CA VAL A 203 -17.97 -14.79 -7.10
C VAL A 203 -16.79 -14.02 -6.50
N VAL A 204 -16.77 -13.82 -5.18
CA VAL A 204 -15.65 -13.13 -4.49
C VAL A 204 -14.32 -13.87 -4.72
N ARG A 205 -14.30 -15.21 -4.55
CA ARG A 205 -13.10 -16.03 -4.79
C ARG A 205 -12.58 -15.90 -6.23
N ALA A 206 -13.47 -16.00 -7.22
CA ALA A 206 -13.09 -15.81 -8.62
C ALA A 206 -12.61 -14.38 -8.92
N ALA A 207 -13.30 -13.37 -8.37
CA ALA A 207 -12.98 -11.96 -8.56
C ALA A 207 -11.60 -11.58 -8.01
N ILE A 208 -11.17 -12.19 -6.90
CA ILE A 208 -9.80 -12.03 -6.35
C ILE A 208 -8.76 -12.46 -7.40
N THR A 209 -8.96 -13.62 -8.03
CA THR A 209 -8.04 -14.10 -9.08
C THR A 209 -8.02 -13.15 -10.29
N ILE A 210 -9.18 -12.64 -10.70
CA ILE A 210 -9.29 -11.72 -11.85
C ILE A 210 -8.57 -10.39 -11.55
N TYR A 211 -8.77 -9.84 -10.35
CA TYR A 211 -8.08 -8.63 -9.90
C TYR A 211 -6.55 -8.80 -9.91
N TYR A 212 -6.05 -9.83 -9.22
CA TYR A 212 -4.61 -10.03 -9.07
C TYR A 212 -3.94 -10.33 -10.41
N GLN A 213 -4.61 -11.04 -11.31
CA GLN A 213 -4.08 -11.25 -12.66
C GLN A 213 -3.82 -9.92 -13.36
N ARG A 214 -4.78 -8.98 -13.34
CA ARG A 214 -4.58 -7.68 -14.01
C ARG A 214 -3.50 -6.86 -13.32
N TYR A 215 -3.50 -6.83 -11.99
CA TYR A 215 -2.50 -6.10 -11.22
C TYR A 215 -1.08 -6.63 -11.49
N HIS A 216 -0.87 -7.95 -11.43
CA HIS A 216 0.42 -8.58 -11.69
C HIS A 216 0.86 -8.48 -13.14
N TYR A 217 -0.08 -8.47 -14.10
CA TYR A 217 0.23 -8.17 -15.49
C TYR A 217 0.83 -6.77 -15.64
N ILE A 218 0.24 -5.76 -15.01
CA ILE A 218 0.76 -4.39 -15.06
C ILE A 218 2.13 -4.30 -14.40
N LEU A 219 2.30 -4.88 -13.20
CA LEU A 219 3.59 -4.89 -12.51
C LEU A 219 4.68 -5.59 -13.31
N LYS A 220 4.35 -6.67 -14.02
CA LYS A 220 5.27 -7.35 -14.93
C LYS A 220 5.73 -6.42 -16.06
N LEU A 221 4.82 -5.70 -16.71
CA LEU A 221 5.18 -4.73 -17.75
C LEU A 221 6.10 -3.63 -17.22
N ILE A 222 5.85 -3.15 -16.00
CA ILE A 222 6.72 -2.16 -15.33
C ILE A 222 8.10 -2.76 -15.07
N ASN A 223 8.17 -3.97 -14.50
CA ASN A 223 9.39 -4.69 -14.19
C ASN A 223 10.28 -4.92 -15.43
N GLU A 224 9.64 -5.21 -16.57
CA GLU A 224 10.33 -5.45 -17.85
C GLU A 224 10.63 -4.16 -18.63
N ASN A 225 10.28 -2.97 -18.11
CA ASN A 225 10.37 -1.67 -18.80
C ASN A 225 9.57 -1.60 -20.12
N ARG A 226 8.43 -2.27 -20.18
CA ARG A 226 7.58 -2.40 -21.38
C ARG A 226 6.29 -1.59 -21.30
N ILE A 227 6.22 -0.69 -20.33
CA ILE A 227 5.08 0.19 -20.09
C ILE A 227 5.11 1.46 -20.96
N GLU A 228 6.28 1.80 -21.52
CA GLU A 228 6.46 2.95 -22.39
C GLU A 228 5.61 2.80 -23.65
N GLY A 229 4.82 3.83 -23.97
CA GLY A 229 3.84 3.78 -25.06
C GLY A 229 2.51 3.09 -24.73
N ARG A 230 2.36 2.50 -23.53
CA ARG A 230 1.13 1.81 -23.08
C ARG A 230 0.49 2.43 -21.83
N LYS A 231 1.07 3.52 -21.30
CA LYS A 231 0.59 4.17 -20.07
C LYS A 231 -0.89 4.57 -20.12
N GLU A 232 -1.35 5.05 -21.28
CA GLU A 232 -2.74 5.47 -21.50
C GLU A 232 -3.76 4.31 -21.37
N GLU A 233 -3.31 3.06 -21.41
CA GLU A 233 -4.16 1.89 -21.16
C GLU A 233 -4.51 1.71 -19.67
N PHE A 234 -3.76 2.36 -18.77
CA PHE A 234 -3.78 2.08 -17.33
C PHE A 234 -3.94 3.34 -16.45
N VAL A 235 -3.74 4.55 -17.00
CA VAL A 235 -3.91 5.82 -16.27
C VAL A 235 -5.03 6.63 -16.91
N VAL A 236 -5.85 7.27 -16.06
CA VAL A 236 -6.88 8.23 -16.53
C VAL A 236 -6.26 9.57 -16.94
N ASP A 237 -5.16 9.96 -16.30
CA ASP A 237 -4.40 11.18 -16.58
C ASP A 237 -3.07 10.84 -17.29
N PRO A 238 -2.94 11.12 -18.60
CA PRO A 238 -1.72 10.85 -19.37
C PRO A 238 -0.47 11.57 -18.84
N GLY A 239 -0.65 12.63 -18.04
CA GLY A 239 0.44 13.39 -17.43
C GLY A 239 1.03 12.75 -16.17
N LYS A 240 0.41 11.69 -15.64
CA LYS A 240 0.87 11.01 -14.43
C LYS A 240 1.61 9.73 -14.74
N GLU A 241 2.61 9.45 -13.92
CA GLU A 241 3.28 8.15 -13.90
C GLU A 241 2.42 7.12 -13.17
N LEU A 242 2.58 5.84 -13.54
CA LEU A 242 1.81 4.74 -12.94
C LEU A 242 2.18 4.48 -11.48
N ILE A 243 3.46 4.70 -11.15
CA ILE A 243 4.03 4.61 -9.82
C ILE A 243 4.99 5.77 -9.69
N GLU A 244 4.69 6.70 -8.80
CA GLU A 244 5.58 7.81 -8.48
C GLU A 244 5.65 8.03 -6.97
N PRO A 245 6.74 8.64 -6.46
CA PRO A 245 6.83 9.01 -5.07
C PRO A 245 5.74 10.01 -4.68
N MET A 246 5.15 9.84 -3.50
CA MET A 246 4.25 10.85 -2.94
C MET A 246 4.97 12.19 -2.76
N ASN A 247 4.20 13.27 -2.77
CA ASN A 247 4.73 14.63 -2.66
C ASN A 247 5.72 14.78 -1.51
N GLY A 248 6.92 15.27 -1.84
CA GLY A 248 7.99 15.57 -0.89
C GLY A 248 8.77 14.37 -0.35
N THR A 249 8.49 13.16 -0.83
CA THR A 249 9.17 11.93 -0.37
C THR A 249 10.69 12.01 -0.54
N ALA A 250 11.21 12.43 -1.70
CA ALA A 250 12.65 12.53 -1.93
C ALA A 250 13.34 13.47 -0.93
N PHE A 251 12.79 14.68 -0.76
CA PHE A 251 13.31 15.67 0.21
C PHE A 251 13.24 15.13 1.64
N PHE A 252 12.09 14.59 2.05
CA PHE A 252 11.89 14.04 3.38
C PHE A 252 12.88 12.92 3.69
N LEU A 253 13.01 11.94 2.80
CA LEU A 253 13.91 10.80 2.95
C LEU A 253 15.38 11.26 2.99
N ALA A 254 15.79 12.20 2.14
CA ALA A 254 17.14 12.75 2.18
C ALA A 254 17.40 13.50 3.49
N MET A 255 16.43 14.29 3.95
CA MET A 255 16.53 15.07 5.18
C MET A 255 16.73 14.17 6.40
N VAL A 256 15.84 13.19 6.63
CA VAL A 256 15.86 12.38 7.87
C VAL A 256 17.07 11.45 7.98
N LYS A 257 17.71 11.14 6.84
CA LYS A 257 18.99 10.41 6.78
C LYS A 257 20.22 11.30 6.80
N GLY A 258 20.06 12.62 6.91
CA GLY A 258 21.17 13.57 6.90
C GLY A 258 21.92 13.61 5.56
N LEU A 259 21.23 13.29 4.46
CA LEU A 259 21.78 13.20 3.10
C LEU A 259 21.63 14.49 2.28
N LEU A 260 20.85 15.47 2.76
CA LEU A 260 20.75 16.76 2.06
C LEU A 260 22.13 17.46 2.03
N PRO A 261 22.52 18.05 0.88
CA PRO A 261 23.79 18.74 0.73
C PRO A 261 24.04 19.82 1.78
N ALA A 262 25.30 20.16 2.04
CA ALA A 262 25.67 21.19 3.01
C ALA A 262 25.14 22.59 2.66
N LYS A 263 25.00 22.87 1.35
CA LYS A 263 24.35 24.08 0.82
C LYS A 263 22.95 23.72 0.31
N SER A 264 22.03 23.45 1.23
CA SER A 264 20.65 23.06 0.91
C SER A 264 19.69 24.22 0.67
N ASP A 265 20.09 25.47 0.92
CA ASP A 265 19.20 26.65 0.88
C ASP A 265 18.30 26.72 -0.36
N GLU A 266 18.87 26.51 -1.55
CA GLU A 266 18.10 26.53 -2.79
C GLU A 266 17.16 25.33 -2.92
N ILE A 267 17.62 24.13 -2.56
CA ILE A 267 16.81 22.90 -2.55
C ILE A 267 15.62 23.09 -1.59
N THR A 268 15.88 23.62 -0.39
CA THR A 268 14.89 23.90 0.64
C THR A 268 13.88 24.95 0.19
N ARG A 269 14.33 26.07 -0.38
CA ARG A 269 13.43 27.11 -0.91
C ARG A 269 12.58 26.59 -2.06
N ASN A 270 13.16 25.81 -2.98
CA ASN A 270 12.44 25.22 -4.10
C ASN A 270 11.41 24.19 -3.62
N PHE A 271 11.76 23.38 -2.62
CA PHE A 271 10.84 22.47 -1.96
C PHE A 271 9.65 23.22 -1.33
N ILE A 272 9.91 24.28 -0.56
CA ILE A 272 8.84 25.07 0.08
C ILE A 272 7.97 25.75 -0.99
N LYS A 273 8.56 26.42 -1.99
CA LYS A 273 7.82 27.08 -3.07
C LYS A 273 6.95 26.11 -3.87
N LYS A 274 7.42 24.87 -4.08
CA LYS A 274 6.65 23.83 -4.80
C LYS A 274 5.34 23.49 -4.10
N TYR A 275 5.34 23.39 -2.76
CA TYR A 275 4.16 22.97 -2.00
C TYR A 275 3.40 24.12 -1.32
N TYR A 276 4.01 25.31 -1.27
CA TYR A 276 3.44 26.53 -0.72
C TYR A 276 3.72 27.73 -1.65
N PRO A 277 3.18 27.71 -2.89
CA PRO A 277 3.48 28.74 -3.90
C PRO A 277 2.99 30.14 -3.51
N ASP A 278 2.02 30.23 -2.60
CA ASP A 278 1.40 31.49 -2.17
C ASP A 278 2.11 32.16 -0.97
N LEU A 279 3.22 31.60 -0.48
CA LEU A 279 4.00 32.25 0.57
C LEU A 279 4.71 33.50 0.04
N ASN A 280 4.58 34.61 0.76
CA ASN A 280 5.40 35.79 0.52
C ASN A 280 6.86 35.55 0.95
N ASP A 281 7.77 36.40 0.49
CA ASP A 281 9.21 36.24 0.72
C ASP A 281 9.59 36.14 2.20
N ILE A 282 8.96 36.94 3.07
CA ILE A 282 9.23 36.93 4.53
C ILE A 282 8.87 35.56 5.14
N ARG A 283 7.68 35.04 4.83
CA ARG A 283 7.23 33.74 5.35
C ARG A 283 8.00 32.57 4.74
N LEU A 284 8.41 32.72 3.48
CA LEU A 284 9.29 31.75 2.82
C LEU A 284 10.65 31.69 3.54
N ASP A 285 11.23 32.84 3.89
CA ASP A 285 12.48 32.92 4.62
C ASP A 285 12.36 32.28 6.02
N GLU A 286 11.30 32.58 6.76
CA GLU A 286 11.02 31.96 8.07
C GLU A 286 10.85 30.43 7.96
N ALA A 287 10.12 29.96 6.95
CA ALA A 287 9.92 28.54 6.71
C ALA A 287 11.23 27.83 6.29
N ALA A 288 12.05 28.49 5.47
CA ALA A 288 13.34 27.99 5.06
C ALA A 288 14.30 27.89 6.25
N GLU A 289 14.37 28.90 7.10
CA GLU A 289 15.20 28.88 8.32
C GLU A 289 14.83 27.73 9.26
N LYS A 290 13.53 27.54 9.52
CA LYS A 290 13.05 26.40 10.33
C LYS A 290 13.40 25.05 9.70
N THR A 291 13.26 24.94 8.39
CA THR A 291 13.57 23.70 7.67
C THR A 291 15.08 23.44 7.66
N GLU A 292 15.92 24.46 7.52
CA GLU A 292 17.39 24.33 7.62
C GLU A 292 17.85 23.90 9.01
N ASN A 293 17.19 24.39 10.08
CA ASN A 293 17.45 23.90 11.44
C ASN A 293 17.13 22.40 11.57
N LEU A 294 16.06 21.94 10.93
CA LEU A 294 15.69 20.53 10.88
C LEU A 294 16.72 19.69 10.10
N ILE A 295 17.18 20.19 8.95
CA ILE A 295 18.24 19.57 8.14
C ILE A 295 19.53 19.43 8.95
N LYS A 296 19.94 20.49 9.65
CA LYS A 296 21.13 20.47 10.52
C LYS A 296 20.99 19.42 11.61
N TYR A 297 19.82 19.34 12.25
CA TYR A 297 19.55 18.33 13.27
C TYR A 297 19.76 16.90 12.74
N PHE A 298 19.18 16.55 11.59
CA PHE A 298 19.29 15.19 11.03
C PHE A 298 20.65 14.89 10.41
N ARG A 299 21.41 15.90 10.00
CA ARG A 299 22.81 15.72 9.61
C ARG A 299 23.66 15.19 10.77
N GLU A 300 23.35 15.61 11.99
CA GLU A 300 24.00 15.15 13.21
C GLU A 300 23.33 13.90 13.80
N ASN A 301 22.04 13.69 13.52
CA ASN A 301 21.21 12.65 14.11
C ASN A 301 20.40 11.88 13.04
N PRO A 302 21.05 11.20 12.07
CA PRO A 302 20.33 10.45 11.06
C PRO A 302 19.54 9.31 11.71
N VAL A 303 18.30 9.10 11.26
CA VAL A 303 17.39 8.12 11.88
C VAL A 303 17.31 6.82 11.09
N LYS A 304 16.85 5.77 11.77
CA LYS A 304 16.49 4.53 11.09
C LYS A 304 15.13 4.70 10.41
N VAL A 305 14.97 4.18 9.20
CA VAL A 305 13.75 4.29 8.40
C VAL A 305 13.34 2.91 7.93
N ALA A 306 12.09 2.54 8.21
CA ALA A 306 11.46 1.35 7.67
C ALA A 306 10.24 1.70 6.82
N VAL A 307 10.05 0.97 5.73
CA VAL A 307 8.81 0.97 4.97
C VAL A 307 8.02 -0.30 5.30
N VAL A 308 6.70 -0.18 5.43
CA VAL A 308 5.80 -1.24 5.89
C VAL A 308 4.59 -1.29 5.00
N THR A 309 4.27 -2.41 4.35
CA THR A 309 3.09 -2.52 3.46
C THR A 309 2.36 -3.85 3.65
N SER A 310 1.06 -3.84 3.34
CA SER A 310 0.25 -5.07 3.22
C SER A 310 0.31 -5.69 1.82
N SER A 311 1.09 -5.12 0.90
CA SER A 311 1.46 -5.76 -0.37
C SER A 311 2.45 -6.90 -0.13
N ILE A 312 2.43 -7.94 -0.96
CA ILE A 312 3.43 -9.02 -0.87
C ILE A 312 4.80 -8.54 -1.36
N ARG A 313 5.86 -9.28 -1.05
CA ARG A 313 7.22 -8.90 -1.42
C ARG A 313 7.40 -8.66 -2.91
N TYR A 314 6.84 -9.53 -3.75
CA TYR A 314 6.90 -9.41 -5.21
C TYR A 314 6.42 -8.02 -5.69
N GLU A 315 5.27 -7.58 -5.17
CA GLU A 315 4.65 -6.31 -5.54
C GLU A 315 5.47 -5.13 -5.01
N ALA A 316 5.83 -5.17 -3.72
CA ALA A 316 6.57 -4.11 -3.06
C ALA A 316 7.95 -3.87 -3.69
N GLU A 317 8.67 -4.92 -4.11
CA GLU A 317 9.99 -4.76 -4.74
C GLU A 317 9.92 -4.04 -6.08
N ILE A 318 8.91 -4.34 -6.91
CA ILE A 318 8.70 -3.68 -8.20
C ILE A 318 8.35 -2.20 -7.97
N VAL A 319 7.41 -1.94 -7.07
CA VAL A 319 6.95 -0.59 -6.72
C VAL A 319 8.10 0.24 -6.16
N LEU A 320 8.81 -0.24 -5.14
CA LEU A 320 9.88 0.52 -4.49
C LEU A 320 11.05 0.79 -5.44
N ARG A 321 11.37 -0.14 -6.35
CA ARG A 321 12.39 0.11 -7.37
C ARG A 321 11.98 1.23 -8.31
N GLU A 322 10.71 1.29 -8.68
CA GLU A 322 10.17 2.37 -9.52
C GLU A 322 10.18 3.71 -8.79
N VAL A 323 9.69 3.75 -7.55
CA VAL A 323 9.77 4.94 -6.66
C VAL A 323 11.21 5.44 -6.56
N PHE A 324 12.17 4.55 -6.29
CA PHE A 324 13.58 4.93 -6.16
C PHE A 324 14.20 5.36 -7.48
N ARG A 325 13.72 4.87 -8.63
CA ARG A 325 14.12 5.39 -9.95
C ARG A 325 13.74 6.86 -10.09
N HIS A 326 12.54 7.24 -9.66
CA HIS A 326 12.08 8.64 -9.66
C HIS A 326 12.85 9.51 -8.65
N ILE A 327 13.00 9.03 -7.41
CA ILE A 327 13.78 9.74 -6.39
C ILE A 327 15.23 9.93 -6.86
N HIS A 328 15.86 8.89 -7.41
CA HIS A 328 17.24 8.97 -7.89
C HIS A 328 17.41 10.03 -9.00
N ARG A 329 16.44 10.15 -9.91
CA ARG A 329 16.40 11.22 -10.93
C ARG A 329 16.27 12.61 -10.30
N GLU A 330 15.39 12.76 -9.32
CA GLU A 330 15.20 14.04 -8.60
C GLU A 330 16.47 14.47 -7.87
N VAL A 331 17.05 13.59 -7.04
CA VAL A 331 18.25 13.92 -6.24
C VAL A 331 19.50 14.11 -7.10
N SER A 332 19.56 13.50 -8.28
CA SER A 332 20.66 13.71 -9.24
C SER A 332 20.70 15.13 -9.81
N GLY A 333 19.57 15.83 -9.79
CA GLY A 333 19.44 17.23 -10.21
C GLY A 333 19.82 18.25 -9.13
N TRP A 334 20.10 17.82 -7.89
CA TRP A 334 20.48 18.71 -6.81
C TRP A 334 21.92 19.20 -6.95
N GLU A 335 22.12 20.50 -6.70
CA GLU A 335 23.46 21.07 -6.63
C GLU A 335 24.20 20.54 -5.40
N CYS A 336 25.29 19.81 -5.63
CA CYS A 336 26.06 19.18 -4.58
C CYS A 336 27.52 18.98 -5.01
N THR A 337 28.41 18.80 -4.03
CA THR A 337 29.81 18.42 -4.29
C THR A 337 29.89 16.99 -4.82
N GLU A 338 30.98 16.64 -5.50
CA GLU A 338 31.19 15.26 -5.99
C GLU A 338 31.08 14.19 -4.89
N SER A 339 31.54 14.52 -3.67
CA SER A 339 31.43 13.59 -2.53
C SER A 339 30.00 13.41 -2.06
N GLU A 340 29.20 14.47 -2.01
CA GLU A 340 27.78 14.41 -1.65
C GLU A 340 26.97 13.70 -2.74
N LYS A 341 27.25 14.00 -4.01
CA LYS A 341 26.62 13.33 -5.16
C LYS A 341 26.86 11.83 -5.14
N LYS A 342 28.08 11.40 -4.83
CA LYS A 342 28.42 9.98 -4.66
C LYS A 342 27.59 9.33 -3.56
N LYS A 343 27.48 9.98 -2.38
CA LYS A 343 26.67 9.46 -1.26
C LYS A 343 25.18 9.37 -1.60
N LEU A 344 24.63 10.38 -2.27
CA LEU A 344 23.24 10.38 -2.74
C LEU A 344 23.00 9.24 -3.73
N ASN A 345 23.91 9.05 -4.69
CA ASN A 345 23.80 7.98 -5.67
C ASN A 345 23.91 6.58 -5.04
N GLU A 346 24.81 6.40 -4.08
CA GLU A 346 24.94 5.13 -3.34
C GLU A 346 23.68 4.84 -2.52
N SER A 347 23.15 5.86 -1.83
CA SER A 347 21.99 5.70 -0.94
C SER A 347 20.69 5.49 -1.72
N PHE A 348 20.43 6.30 -2.75
CA PHE A 348 19.19 6.24 -3.55
C PHE A 348 19.30 5.36 -4.80
N GLY A 349 20.44 4.70 -5.03
CA GLY A 349 20.60 3.78 -6.16
C GLY A 349 19.73 2.51 -6.07
N SER A 350 19.31 2.13 -4.86
CA SER A 350 18.34 1.07 -4.61
C SER A 350 17.62 1.32 -3.28
N PHE A 351 16.34 0.97 -3.18
CA PHE A 351 15.60 1.05 -1.93
C PHE A 351 16.25 0.21 -0.81
N SER A 352 16.94 -0.87 -1.17
CA SER A 352 17.69 -1.74 -0.25
C SER A 352 18.92 -1.07 0.36
N ASN A 353 19.46 -0.03 -0.28
CA ASN A 353 20.61 0.71 0.23
C ASN A 353 20.17 1.79 1.22
N TYR A 354 18.91 2.24 1.12
CA TYR A 354 18.37 3.35 1.89
C TYR A 354 17.62 2.87 3.15
N TYR A 355 16.64 1.98 2.98
CA TYR A 355 15.79 1.54 4.09
C TYR A 355 16.54 0.57 4.99
N ASP A 356 16.47 0.79 6.30
CA ASP A 356 17.03 -0.15 7.28
C ASP A 356 16.18 -1.42 7.38
N ALA A 357 14.88 -1.32 7.03
CA ALA A 357 14.01 -2.48 6.89
C ALA A 357 12.89 -2.23 5.87
N VAL A 358 12.56 -3.26 5.11
CA VAL A 358 11.37 -3.34 4.27
C VAL A 358 10.51 -4.47 4.84
N ILE A 359 9.30 -4.14 5.29
CA ILE A 359 8.34 -5.10 5.82
C ILE A 359 7.17 -5.23 4.86
N THR A 360 6.86 -6.44 4.44
CA THR A 360 5.77 -6.72 3.50
C THR A 360 4.81 -7.76 4.09
N ALA A 361 3.67 -8.00 3.44
CA ALA A 361 2.74 -9.05 3.86
C ALA A 361 3.38 -10.44 3.92
N THR A 362 4.42 -10.69 3.12
CA THR A 362 5.21 -11.93 3.13
C THR A 362 5.96 -12.15 4.44
N ASP A 363 6.18 -11.10 5.24
CA ASP A 363 6.82 -11.21 6.56
C ASP A 363 5.84 -11.59 7.68
N SER A 364 4.56 -11.73 7.35
CA SER A 364 3.49 -12.07 8.27
C SER A 364 2.52 -13.08 7.61
N SER A 365 1.30 -13.16 8.11
CA SER A 365 0.21 -13.93 7.50
C SER A 365 -0.99 -13.02 7.23
N GLU A 366 -1.83 -13.40 6.27
CA GLU A 366 -3.01 -12.63 5.85
C GLU A 366 -3.88 -12.19 7.03
N ILE A 367 -4.10 -13.08 8.00
CA ILE A 367 -4.93 -12.82 9.20
C ILE A 367 -4.27 -11.85 10.20
N ARG A 368 -3.03 -11.44 9.96
CA ARG A 368 -2.22 -10.57 10.82
C ARG A 368 -1.73 -9.32 10.07
N LEU A 369 -2.31 -9.01 8.91
CA LEU A 369 -2.07 -7.74 8.21
C LEU A 369 -2.83 -6.60 8.89
N LYS A 370 -2.66 -5.36 8.41
CA LYS A 370 -3.35 -4.18 8.97
C LYS A 370 -4.87 -4.46 9.00
N PRO A 371 -5.57 -4.17 10.11
CA PRO A 371 -5.20 -3.29 11.22
C PRO A 371 -4.41 -3.93 12.37
N HIS A 372 -3.99 -5.19 12.25
CA HIS A 372 -3.12 -5.81 13.26
C HIS A 372 -1.74 -5.13 13.29
N ARG A 373 -1.17 -5.03 14.49
CA ARG A 373 0.12 -4.35 14.76
C ARG A 373 1.36 -5.04 14.21
N ASP A 374 1.21 -6.25 13.69
CA ASP A 374 2.29 -7.22 13.54
C ASP A 374 3.37 -6.71 12.58
N LEU A 375 3.00 -6.14 11.44
CA LEU A 375 3.95 -5.59 10.47
C LEU A 375 4.80 -4.45 11.06
N TYR A 376 4.19 -3.50 11.77
CA TYR A 376 4.92 -2.42 12.45
C TYR A 376 5.75 -2.93 13.62
N SER A 377 5.29 -3.97 14.34
CA SER A 377 6.07 -4.60 15.41
C SER A 377 7.32 -5.30 14.85
N ILE A 378 7.19 -5.97 13.69
CA ILE A 378 8.32 -6.55 12.95
C ILE A 378 9.26 -5.43 12.48
N ALA A 379 8.73 -4.31 11.98
CA ALA A 379 9.52 -3.16 11.57
C ALA A 379 10.41 -2.67 12.71
N LEU A 380 9.81 -2.33 13.86
CA LEU A 380 10.51 -1.86 15.07
C LEU A 380 11.60 -2.83 15.53
N HIS A 381 11.33 -4.14 15.44
CA HIS A 381 12.32 -5.17 15.73
C HIS A 381 13.47 -5.20 14.72
N ARG A 382 13.18 -5.18 13.41
CA ARG A 382 14.21 -5.22 12.35
C ARG A 382 15.10 -4.00 12.35
N ILE A 383 14.55 -2.82 12.62
CA ILE A 383 15.34 -1.60 12.80
C ILE A 383 15.95 -1.49 14.21
N ASP A 384 15.88 -2.52 15.05
CA ASP A 384 16.51 -2.57 16.37
C ASP A 384 16.22 -1.30 17.22
N ILE A 385 14.93 -0.98 17.36
CA ILE A 385 14.44 0.03 18.28
C ILE A 385 13.87 -0.68 19.51
N PRO A 386 14.45 -0.48 20.72
CA PRO A 386 13.93 -1.10 21.92
C PRO A 386 12.62 -0.43 22.36
N LYS A 387 11.74 -1.19 23.03
CA LYS A 387 10.43 -0.71 23.51
C LYS A 387 10.47 0.61 24.29
N LYS A 388 11.54 0.86 25.05
CA LYS A 388 11.74 2.07 25.84
C LYS A 388 11.90 3.35 25.01
N ASP A 389 12.12 3.21 23.70
CA ASP A 389 12.33 4.31 22.76
C ASP A 389 11.20 4.38 21.71
N PHE A 390 10.08 3.65 21.90
CA PHE A 390 8.93 3.72 20.99
C PHE A 390 8.25 5.10 20.96
N ASP A 391 8.41 5.89 22.03
CA ASP A 391 8.01 7.29 22.12
C ASP A 391 8.89 8.22 21.26
N LYS A 392 10.00 7.72 20.71
CA LYS A 392 10.91 8.42 19.78
C LYS A 392 10.77 7.92 18.35
N VAL A 393 9.70 7.19 18.05
CA VAL A 393 9.37 6.73 16.70
C VAL A 393 8.19 7.53 16.16
N ILE A 394 8.28 7.95 14.91
CA ILE A 394 7.18 8.55 14.17
C ILE A 394 6.67 7.54 13.16
N GLY A 395 5.37 7.27 13.19
CA GLY A 395 4.69 6.44 12.20
C GLY A 395 3.89 7.29 11.22
N PHE A 396 4.06 7.05 9.92
CA PHE A 396 3.28 7.70 8.85
C PHE A 396 2.38 6.69 8.14
N GLU A 397 1.12 7.07 7.93
CA GLU A 397 0.08 6.25 7.32
C GLU A 397 -0.99 7.13 6.68
N ASP A 398 -1.75 6.61 5.72
CA ASP A 398 -2.84 7.31 5.06
C ASP A 398 -4.22 6.68 5.37
N SER A 399 -4.25 5.50 6.00
CA SER A 399 -5.47 4.71 6.21
C SER A 399 -5.90 4.56 7.67
N GLU A 400 -7.19 4.32 7.91
CA GLU A 400 -7.72 3.97 9.25
C GLU A 400 -7.03 2.70 9.78
N SER A 401 -7.02 1.63 8.97
CA SER A 401 -6.42 0.35 9.36
C SER A 401 -4.95 0.50 9.73
N GLY A 402 -4.22 1.32 9.01
CA GLY A 402 -2.83 1.64 9.25
C GLY A 402 -2.55 2.46 10.50
N THR A 403 -3.29 3.55 10.69
CA THR A 403 -3.16 4.38 11.91
C THR A 403 -3.45 3.56 13.17
N ILE A 404 -4.43 2.65 13.12
CA ILE A 404 -4.68 1.66 14.16
C ILE A 404 -3.45 0.76 14.37
N ALA A 405 -2.91 0.17 13.30
CA ALA A 405 -1.77 -0.75 13.38
C ALA A 405 -0.51 -0.11 14.00
N ILE A 406 -0.20 1.14 13.63
CA ILE A 406 0.92 1.92 14.21
C ILE A 406 0.74 2.10 15.72
N ARG A 407 -0.45 2.56 16.13
CA ARG A 407 -0.78 2.86 17.53
C ARG A 407 -0.79 1.59 18.39
N ALA A 408 -1.33 0.50 17.84
CA ALA A 408 -1.35 -0.82 18.46
C ALA A 408 0.05 -1.46 18.55
N ALA A 409 1.00 -1.07 17.69
CA ALA A 409 2.41 -1.47 17.78
C ALA A 409 3.18 -0.73 18.88
N GLY A 410 2.55 0.23 19.56
CA GLY A 410 3.16 1.00 20.65
C GLY A 410 3.70 2.36 20.23
N ILE A 411 3.52 2.78 18.97
CA ILE A 411 4.02 4.06 18.47
C ILE A 411 3.00 5.14 18.78
N GLY A 412 3.35 6.00 19.73
CA GLY A 412 2.48 7.08 20.19
C GLY A 412 2.32 8.22 19.18
N CYS A 413 3.38 8.56 18.44
CA CYS A 413 3.34 9.59 17.38
C CYS A 413 2.94 8.98 16.03
N CYS A 414 1.64 8.79 15.84
CA CYS A 414 1.06 8.38 14.57
C CYS A 414 0.58 9.61 13.80
N VAL A 415 1.07 9.79 12.57
CA VAL A 415 0.74 10.90 11.68
C VAL A 415 -0.02 10.34 10.49
N ALA A 416 -1.30 10.69 10.39
CA ALA A 416 -2.08 10.41 9.20
C ALA A 416 -1.74 11.42 8.10
N VAL A 417 -1.41 10.96 6.90
CA VAL A 417 -1.16 11.75 5.69
C VAL A 417 -2.20 11.40 4.61
N PRO A 418 -3.50 11.67 4.85
CA PRO A 418 -4.53 11.28 3.91
C PRO A 418 -4.37 12.02 2.58
N PHE A 419 -4.69 11.32 1.50
CA PHE A 419 -4.77 11.88 0.14
C PHE A 419 -6.21 11.74 -0.37
N ALA A 420 -6.47 12.08 -1.63
CA ALA A 420 -7.84 12.21 -2.13
C ALA A 420 -8.68 10.94 -1.90
N GLN A 421 -8.10 9.76 -2.12
CA GLN A 421 -8.76 8.47 -2.03
C GLN A 421 -9.02 8.00 -0.59
N THR A 422 -8.24 8.45 0.40
CA THR A 422 -8.41 8.09 1.83
C THR A 422 -9.01 9.19 2.68
N SER A 423 -9.42 10.31 2.06
CA SER A 423 -9.98 11.47 2.76
C SER A 423 -11.28 11.19 3.55
N GLY A 424 -11.97 10.09 3.25
CA GLY A 424 -13.20 9.65 3.93
C GLY A 424 -13.00 8.68 5.10
N HIS A 425 -11.76 8.28 5.42
CA HIS A 425 -11.48 7.33 6.50
C HIS A 425 -11.60 7.95 7.90
N ASP A 426 -11.90 7.11 8.91
CA ASP A 426 -11.80 7.51 10.31
C ASP A 426 -10.32 7.46 10.76
N LEU A 427 -9.70 8.63 10.83
CA LEU A 427 -8.30 8.78 11.25
C LEU A 427 -8.18 9.12 12.75
N ASN A 428 -9.20 8.86 13.56
CA ASN A 428 -9.20 9.16 14.99
C ASN A 428 -8.08 8.45 15.75
N ALA A 429 -7.55 7.32 15.27
CA ALA A 429 -6.41 6.68 15.92
C ALA A 429 -5.12 7.52 15.82
N ALA A 430 -4.99 8.40 14.82
CA ALA A 430 -3.81 9.24 14.64
C ALA A 430 -3.66 10.29 15.76
N SER A 431 -2.41 10.68 16.03
CA SER A 431 -2.08 11.83 16.89
C SER A 431 -2.14 13.14 16.12
N TYR A 432 -1.82 13.11 14.83
CA TYR A 432 -1.87 14.24 13.93
C TYR A 432 -2.46 13.83 12.58
N ILE A 433 -3.15 14.76 11.93
CA ILE A 433 -3.61 14.61 10.54
C ILE A 433 -2.97 15.73 9.73
N ALA A 434 -2.15 15.34 8.75
CA ALA A 434 -1.41 16.22 7.86
C ALA A 434 -1.92 16.06 6.42
N LYS A 435 -2.98 16.79 6.08
CA LYS A 435 -3.60 16.75 4.74
C LYS A 435 -2.69 17.23 3.62
N GLY A 436 -1.68 18.04 3.94
CA GLY A 436 -0.63 18.45 3.00
C GLY A 436 0.51 17.44 2.87
N GLY A 437 0.35 16.23 3.42
CA GLY A 437 1.34 15.15 3.34
C GLY A 437 2.64 15.45 4.08
N LEU A 438 3.73 14.80 3.66
CA LEU A 438 5.06 15.00 4.22
C LEU A 438 5.53 16.48 4.17
N PRO A 439 5.25 17.27 3.11
CA PRO A 439 5.58 18.70 3.09
C PRO A 439 4.97 19.49 4.24
N GLN A 440 3.74 19.16 4.66
CA GLN A 440 3.12 19.77 5.83
C GLN A 440 3.86 19.42 7.12
N VAL A 441 4.24 18.17 7.28
CA VAL A 441 4.94 17.71 8.48
C VAL A 441 6.33 18.33 8.59
N VAL A 442 7.02 18.51 7.46
CA VAL A 442 8.34 19.16 7.42
C VAL A 442 8.21 20.66 7.70
N VAL A 443 7.39 21.38 6.93
CA VAL A 443 7.39 22.86 6.91
C VAL A 443 6.59 23.45 8.07
N GLU A 444 5.40 22.92 8.36
CA GLU A 444 4.52 23.49 9.38
C GLU A 444 4.71 22.88 10.77
N LYS A 445 5.12 21.60 10.82
CA LYS A 445 5.26 20.87 12.09
C LYS A 445 6.71 20.67 12.52
N SER A 446 7.69 21.03 11.69
CA SER A 446 9.13 20.82 11.96
C SER A 446 9.45 19.41 12.43
N LEU A 447 8.73 18.42 11.87
CA LEU A 447 8.77 17.01 12.27
C LEU A 447 8.63 16.77 13.78
N PHE A 448 7.86 17.65 14.45
CA PHE A 448 7.61 17.65 15.89
C PHE A 448 8.88 17.77 16.73
N LEU A 449 9.95 18.38 16.19
CA LEU A 449 11.11 18.79 16.96
C LEU A 449 10.91 20.20 17.53
N ASN A 450 11.54 20.44 18.68
CA ASN A 450 11.67 21.81 19.20
C ASN A 450 12.74 22.50 18.33
N SER A 451 12.31 23.43 17.48
CA SER A 451 13.18 24.19 16.57
C SER A 451 13.37 25.63 17.04
#